data_AF-A0A7X9GBW2-F1
#
_entry.id   AF-A0A7X9GBW2-F1
#
_cell.length_a   1.000
_cell.length_b   1.000
_cell.length_c   1.000
_cell.angle_alpha   90.00
_cell.angle_beta   90.00
_cell.angle_gamma   90.00
#
_symmetry.space_group_name_H-M   'P 1'
#
loop_
_entity.id
_entity.type
_entity.pdbx_description
1 polymer ?
#
loop_
_entity_poly.entity_id
_entity_poly.type
_entity_poly.pdbx_seq_one_letter_code
_entity_poly.pdbx_strand_id
1 'polypeptide(L)'
;MAKILLIEPDYKNKYPPLGLMKLSTYHKMLGDEVVFYKGKSKNFKEQKWDRVYISTLFTFYWNKTIDTIKYYLDSVDSPENIYIGGVMATIMYDEIKNENGLEQIQIFKGLLDKPNILNENDNIVIDTLTPDYSIIEVNEVQTYKYPVDDAYIAYATKGCINNCAFCVVPTLEPKYKDYISIKEQVERIKERYGEKRDLLLLDNNVLASNELEQIIQDIIDLGYGVGENYFRYTKNGRNLSRRKYVDFNQGVDARLINDENMKLLSKIAIKPLRIAFDHADDEYVKIYTDAVRLAANNGIKNLSNYLLFNFNDTPEDLYKRIEINITLNEEFELDEKTRGAKIFSFPMRYSPPKGKNARDRKFLGKHWNAKYIRTIQCILAATRGVVGPKRPFFNKAYGDNIDEFRKLLLMPEDYIIYRAAHKDRGDTDEWWTAYKDLEDKSKIEPIIFSNQFRNLDLNQFNEQERAVMIHYIPIKKSKSLNK
;
A
#
# COMPACT_ATOMS: atom_id res chain seq x y z
N MET A 1 12.61 36.01 5.58
CA MET A 1 12.72 34.90 4.62
C MET A 1 13.50 33.82 5.32
N ALA A 2 12.82 32.75 5.73
CA ALA A 2 13.43 31.60 6.35
C ALA A 2 13.85 30.56 5.30
N LYS A 3 14.84 29.73 5.63
CA LYS A 3 15.29 28.57 4.86
C LYS A 3 14.67 27.31 5.43
N ILE A 4 13.89 26.63 4.60
CA ILE A 4 13.07 25.50 4.99
C ILE A 4 13.51 24.25 4.23
N LEU A 5 13.85 23.20 4.97
CA LEU A 5 14.16 21.90 4.41
C LEU A 5 13.02 20.92 4.67
N LEU A 6 12.53 20.28 3.61
CA LEU A 6 11.49 19.26 3.67
C LEU A 6 12.12 17.90 3.35
N ILE A 7 12.08 16.97 4.30
CA ILE A 7 12.70 15.65 4.18
C ILE A 7 11.65 14.54 4.22
N GLU A 8 11.67 13.69 3.20
CA GLU A 8 11.06 12.39 3.27
C GLU A 8 12.16 11.33 3.45
N PRO A 9 12.12 10.45 4.47
CA PRO A 9 13.08 9.37 4.59
C PRO A 9 13.09 8.45 3.34
N ASP A 10 14.21 7.76 3.12
CA ASP A 10 14.49 6.96 1.92
C ASP A 10 13.78 5.58 1.92
N TYR A 11 12.55 5.51 2.44
CA TYR A 11 11.70 4.34 2.28
C TYR A 11 11.12 4.28 0.86
N LYS A 12 10.78 3.06 0.41
CA LYS A 12 10.12 2.85 -0.89
C LYS A 12 8.63 3.14 -0.75
N ASN A 13 8.10 4.08 -1.54
CA ASN A 13 6.68 4.44 -1.53
C ASN A 13 6.21 4.86 -2.93
N LYS A 14 4.92 4.65 -3.17
CA LYS A 14 4.28 4.96 -4.46
C LYS A 14 3.81 6.42 -4.54
N TYR A 15 3.36 6.96 -3.42
CA TYR A 15 2.69 8.26 -3.34
C TYR A 15 3.62 9.32 -2.76
N PRO A 16 3.60 10.55 -3.28
CA PRO A 16 4.39 11.65 -2.74
C PRO A 16 3.90 12.07 -1.34
N PRO A 17 4.76 12.71 -0.52
CA PRO A 17 4.44 13.10 0.84
C PRO A 17 3.54 14.36 0.86
N LEU A 18 2.23 14.19 0.72
CA LEU A 18 1.26 15.29 0.64
C LEU A 18 1.38 16.33 1.77
N GLY A 19 1.68 15.89 2.99
CA GLY A 19 1.90 16.81 4.11
C GLY A 19 3.05 17.79 3.86
N LEU A 20 4.18 17.29 3.32
CA LEU A 20 5.32 18.15 2.94
C LEU A 20 4.99 19.02 1.73
N MET A 21 4.23 18.50 0.77
CA MET A 21 3.78 19.30 -0.39
C MET A 21 2.91 20.49 0.05
N LYS A 22 2.02 20.32 1.03
CA LYS A 22 1.22 21.42 1.58
C LYS A 22 2.06 22.38 2.43
N LEU A 23 3.03 21.87 3.20
CA LEU A 23 4.01 22.69 3.92
C LEU A 23 4.86 23.54 2.97
N SER A 24 5.25 23.01 1.81
CA SER A 24 5.95 23.78 0.79
C SER A 24 5.11 24.96 0.30
N THR A 25 3.84 24.72 -0.03
CA THR A 25 2.90 25.80 -0.41
C THR A 25 2.79 26.86 0.70
N TYR A 26 2.63 26.42 1.95
CA TYR A 26 2.56 27.31 3.11
C TYR A 26 3.78 28.22 3.22
N HIS A 27 4.98 27.65 3.24
CA HIS A 27 6.23 28.41 3.37
C HIS A 27 6.49 29.33 2.17
N LYS A 28 6.21 28.87 0.95
CA LYS A 28 6.31 29.72 -0.25
C LYS A 28 5.35 30.92 -0.20
N MET A 29 4.15 30.75 0.37
CA MET A 29 3.22 31.88 0.58
C MET A 29 3.76 32.91 1.58
N LEU A 30 4.59 32.51 2.53
CA LEU A 30 5.28 33.41 3.46
C LEU A 30 6.55 34.05 2.86
N GLY A 31 6.92 33.67 1.64
CA GLY A 31 8.15 34.13 0.98
C GLY A 31 9.40 33.42 1.49
N ASP A 32 9.28 32.25 2.10
CA ASP A 32 10.40 31.43 2.55
C ASP A 32 11.05 30.66 1.38
N GLU A 33 12.34 30.37 1.51
CA GLU A 33 13.08 29.48 0.62
C GLU A 33 12.80 28.03 1.01
N VAL A 34 12.29 27.22 0.07
CA VAL A 34 11.91 25.84 0.35
C VAL A 34 12.68 24.86 -0.52
N VAL A 35 13.35 23.89 0.11
CA VAL A 35 14.04 22.78 -0.55
C VAL A 35 13.44 21.46 -0.08
N PHE A 36 13.18 20.54 -1.01
CA PHE A 36 12.76 19.18 -0.72
C PHE A 36 13.85 18.17 -1.08
N TYR A 37 14.01 17.15 -0.23
CA TYR A 37 14.90 16.03 -0.53
C TYR A 37 14.38 14.72 0.06
N LYS A 38 14.45 13.64 -0.73
CA LYS A 38 14.17 12.29 -0.25
C LYS A 38 15.45 11.56 0.20
N GLY A 39 15.58 11.33 1.50
CA GLY A 39 16.67 10.58 2.12
C GLY A 39 17.66 11.48 2.87
N LYS A 40 18.94 11.10 2.85
CA LYS A 40 20.03 11.78 3.54
C LYS A 40 21.00 12.40 2.53
N SER A 41 21.25 13.70 2.65
CA SER A 41 22.18 14.45 1.81
C SER A 41 23.22 15.16 2.67
N LYS A 42 24.51 14.91 2.39
CA LYS A 42 25.62 15.56 3.07
C LYS A 42 25.62 17.08 2.85
N ASN A 43 25.34 17.51 1.61
CA ASN A 43 25.25 18.92 1.26
C ASN A 43 24.17 19.62 2.09
N PHE A 44 22.97 19.04 2.20
CA PHE A 44 21.89 19.65 2.99
C PHE A 44 22.14 19.55 4.50
N LYS A 45 22.83 18.52 4.97
CA LYS A 45 23.22 18.40 6.38
C LYS A 45 24.20 19.51 6.80
N GLU A 46 25.14 19.88 5.94
CA GLU A 46 26.19 20.86 6.26
C GLU A 46 25.70 22.32 6.21
N GLN A 47 24.48 22.54 5.72
CA GLN A 47 23.83 23.85 5.73
C GLN A 47 23.06 24.07 7.04
N LYS A 48 22.87 25.35 7.40
CA LYS A 48 21.99 25.76 8.50
C LYS A 48 20.63 26.18 7.96
N TRP A 49 19.60 25.50 8.44
CA TRP A 49 18.20 25.71 8.11
C TRP A 49 17.49 26.33 9.30
N ASP A 50 16.54 27.22 9.02
CA ASP A 50 15.68 27.79 10.05
C ASP A 50 14.69 26.75 10.57
N ARG A 51 14.19 25.87 9.68
CA ARG A 51 13.32 24.73 10.03
C ARG A 51 13.56 23.53 9.12
N VAL A 52 13.50 22.34 9.70
CA VAL A 52 13.50 21.06 8.95
C VAL A 52 12.23 20.29 9.28
N TYR A 53 11.44 19.96 8.25
CA TYR A 53 10.24 19.15 8.39
C TYR A 53 10.48 17.73 7.87
N ILE A 54 10.23 16.71 8.68
CA ILE A 54 10.47 15.31 8.32
C ILE A 54 9.16 14.52 8.35
N SER A 55 8.77 13.99 7.19
CA SER A 55 7.55 13.17 7.09
C SER A 55 7.80 11.72 7.51
N THR A 56 6.85 11.17 8.25
CA THR A 56 6.86 9.79 8.71
C THR A 56 5.70 9.01 8.10
N LEU A 57 5.96 7.79 7.65
CA LEU A 57 4.99 6.92 6.98
C LEU A 57 4.61 5.74 7.90
N PHE A 58 5.04 4.53 7.58
CA PHE A 58 4.68 3.35 8.37
C PHE A 58 5.58 3.16 9.59
N THR A 59 5.02 2.64 10.67
CA THR A 59 5.73 2.36 11.93
C THR A 59 6.91 1.39 11.76
N PHE A 60 6.80 0.42 10.84
CA PHE A 60 7.89 -0.51 10.53
C PHE A 60 9.09 0.15 9.81
N TYR A 61 8.99 1.43 9.44
CA TYR A 61 10.13 2.24 8.98
C TYR A 61 10.82 2.99 10.12
N TRP A 62 10.54 2.65 11.38
CA TRP A 62 11.12 3.23 12.59
C TRP A 62 12.61 3.51 12.45
N ASN A 63 13.45 2.49 12.29
CA ASN A 63 14.91 2.64 12.29
C ASN A 63 15.39 3.64 11.22
N LYS A 64 14.86 3.52 10.00
CA LYS A 64 15.21 4.41 8.88
C LYS A 64 14.77 5.84 9.13
N THR A 65 13.60 6.02 9.75
CA THR A 65 13.04 7.33 10.06
C THR A 65 13.82 7.99 11.19
N ILE A 66 14.08 7.29 12.30
CA ILE A 66 14.88 7.81 13.43
C ILE A 66 16.31 8.16 12.98
N ASP A 67 16.94 7.29 12.18
CA ASP A 67 18.26 7.57 11.61
C ASP A 67 18.25 8.83 10.72
N THR A 68 17.20 9.04 9.93
CA THR A 68 17.04 10.26 9.13
C THR A 68 16.85 11.50 10.00
N ILE A 69 16.04 11.43 11.06
CA ILE A 69 15.84 12.55 11.99
C ILE A 69 17.17 12.92 12.66
N LYS A 70 17.85 11.94 13.25
CA LYS A 70 19.15 12.14 13.91
C LYS A 70 20.20 12.70 12.96
N TYR A 71 20.18 12.28 11.69
CA TYR A 71 21.12 12.77 10.68
C TYR A 71 21.04 14.30 10.47
N TYR A 72 19.84 14.88 10.56
CA TYR A 72 19.59 16.30 10.31
C TYR A 72 19.57 17.18 11.58
N LEU A 73 19.75 16.62 12.79
CA LEU A 73 19.77 17.42 14.03
C LEU A 73 20.80 18.55 13.98
N ASP A 74 21.98 18.30 13.43
CA ASP A 74 23.05 19.30 13.34
C ASP A 74 22.82 20.36 12.25
N SER A 75 21.79 20.20 11.41
CA SER A 75 21.49 21.10 10.30
C SER A 75 20.61 22.31 10.70
N VAL A 76 20.24 22.39 11.98
CA VAL A 76 19.52 23.52 12.58
C VAL A 76 20.32 24.09 13.75
N ASP A 77 19.94 25.26 14.24
CA ASP A 77 20.58 25.89 15.41
C ASP A 77 20.09 25.32 16.75
N SER A 78 18.86 24.80 16.78
CA SER A 78 18.26 24.12 17.92
C SER A 78 17.42 22.92 17.44
N PRO A 79 17.44 21.77 18.14
CA PRO A 79 16.56 20.64 17.82
C PRO A 79 15.07 21.00 17.81
N GLU A 80 14.64 22.07 18.50
CA GLU A 80 13.27 22.60 18.45
C GLU A 80 12.84 23.08 17.05
N ASN A 81 13.81 23.30 16.15
CA ASN A 81 13.55 23.63 14.74
C ASN A 81 13.40 22.40 13.84
N ILE A 82 13.52 21.18 14.40
CA ILE A 82 13.15 19.94 13.73
C ILE A 82 11.68 19.63 14.04
N TYR A 83 10.89 19.54 12.99
CA TYR A 83 9.48 19.18 13.05
C TYR A 83 9.27 17.83 12.39
N ILE A 84 8.56 16.93 13.06
CA ILE A 84 8.19 15.64 12.48
C ILE A 84 6.67 15.47 12.49
N GLY A 85 6.14 14.80 11.46
CA GLY A 85 4.70 14.58 11.33
C GLY A 85 4.38 13.37 10.47
N GLY A 86 3.10 13.03 10.37
CA GLY A 86 2.62 11.88 9.60
C GLY A 86 2.22 10.68 10.48
N VAL A 87 2.06 9.53 9.83
CA VAL A 87 1.35 8.39 10.42
C VAL A 87 2.11 7.81 11.62
N MET A 88 3.41 7.50 11.46
CA MET A 88 4.22 6.98 12.56
C MET A 88 4.37 8.00 13.69
N ALA A 89 4.62 9.29 13.40
CA ALA A 89 4.73 10.33 14.41
C ALA A 89 3.47 10.47 15.27
N THR A 90 2.29 10.29 14.66
CA THR A 90 1.01 10.35 15.36
C THR A 90 0.79 9.13 16.27
N ILE A 91 1.09 7.93 15.75
CA ILE A 91 0.80 6.67 16.43
C ILE A 91 1.83 6.35 17.51
N MET A 92 3.08 6.74 17.29
CA MET A 92 4.24 6.40 18.12
C MET A 92 4.85 7.64 18.79
N TYR A 93 4.01 8.61 19.15
CA TYR A 93 4.44 9.88 19.72
C TYR A 93 5.32 9.69 20.96
N ASP A 94 4.85 8.89 21.92
CA ASP A 94 5.56 8.68 23.19
C ASP A 94 6.88 7.92 22.96
N GLU A 95 6.88 6.96 22.05
CA GLU A 95 8.08 6.23 21.67
C GLU A 95 9.15 7.14 21.06
N ILE A 96 8.77 8.10 20.21
CA ILE A 96 9.73 9.03 19.59
C ILE A 96 10.22 10.05 20.60
N LYS A 97 9.33 10.57 21.45
CA LYS A 97 9.69 11.53 22.50
C LYS A 97 10.71 10.95 23.50
N ASN A 98 10.64 9.64 23.74
CA ASN A 98 11.56 8.93 24.63
C ASN A 98 12.81 8.38 23.91
N GLU A 99 12.98 8.65 22.62
CA GLU A 99 14.18 8.23 21.87
C GLU A 99 15.33 9.19 22.17
N ASN A 100 16.46 8.63 22.64
CA ASN A 100 17.62 9.42 23.06
C ASN A 100 18.11 10.38 21.96
N GLY A 101 18.20 11.67 22.31
CA GLY A 101 18.63 12.77 21.45
C GLY A 101 17.50 13.43 20.66
N LEU A 102 16.24 13.00 20.83
CA LEU A 102 15.06 13.56 20.16
C LEU A 102 14.11 14.27 21.14
N GLU A 103 14.53 14.54 22.38
CA GLU A 103 13.67 15.02 23.45
C GLU A 103 13.09 16.43 23.18
N GLN A 104 13.82 17.23 22.40
CA GLN A 104 13.53 18.65 22.13
C GLN A 104 12.90 18.89 20.75
N ILE A 105 12.74 17.86 19.91
CA ILE A 105 12.13 18.07 18.58
C ILE A 105 10.62 18.32 18.71
N GLN A 106 10.05 18.95 17.69
CA GLN A 106 8.61 19.19 17.60
C GLN A 106 7.92 18.01 16.90
N ILE A 107 6.99 17.34 17.60
CA ILE A 107 6.27 16.18 17.08
C ILE A 107 4.79 16.53 16.89
N PHE A 108 4.33 16.60 15.64
CA PHE A 108 2.93 16.83 15.32
C PHE A 108 2.13 15.54 15.28
N LYS A 109 1.02 15.53 16.04
CA LYS A 109 0.03 14.44 16.05
C LYS A 109 -1.17 14.80 15.19
N GLY A 110 -1.55 13.91 14.29
CA GLY A 110 -2.73 14.07 13.45
C GLY A 110 -2.49 14.99 12.26
N LEU A 111 -3.52 15.75 11.90
CA LEU A 111 -3.54 16.60 10.72
C LEU A 111 -3.09 18.03 11.05
N LEU A 112 -2.60 18.75 10.03
CA LEU A 112 -2.34 20.19 10.09
C LEU A 112 -3.64 20.97 9.76
N ASP A 113 -4.75 20.64 10.43
CA ASP A 113 -6.12 21.00 10.05
C ASP A 113 -6.73 22.15 10.86
N LYS A 114 -5.91 22.89 11.61
CA LYS A 114 -6.31 24.06 12.40
C LYS A 114 -5.39 25.24 12.14
N PRO A 115 -5.87 26.49 12.32
CA PRO A 115 -5.00 27.65 12.34
C PRO A 115 -4.04 27.59 13.53
N ASN A 116 -2.98 28.38 13.46
CA ASN A 116 -1.97 28.58 14.50
C ASN A 116 -1.16 27.33 14.88
N ILE A 117 -1.13 26.29 14.02
CA ILE A 117 -0.38 25.05 14.33
C ILE A 117 1.13 25.27 14.29
N LEU A 118 1.63 26.11 13.36
CA LEU A 118 3.07 26.33 13.20
C LEU A 118 3.56 27.66 13.77
N ASN A 119 2.74 28.70 13.73
CA ASN A 119 3.08 30.04 14.17
C ASN A 119 1.88 30.63 14.91
N GLU A 120 2.14 31.36 16.00
CA GLU A 120 1.09 32.13 16.68
C GLU A 120 0.57 33.25 15.76
N ASN A 121 -0.74 33.49 15.77
CA ASN A 121 -1.45 34.45 14.93
C ASN A 121 -1.44 34.14 13.42
N ASP A 122 -1.12 32.91 13.03
CA ASP A 122 -1.29 32.41 11.68
C ASP A 122 -2.68 31.77 11.50
N ASN A 123 -3.55 32.40 10.71
CA ASN A 123 -4.89 31.89 10.43
C ASN A 123 -4.95 30.86 9.28
N ILE A 124 -3.80 30.48 8.71
CA ILE A 124 -3.74 29.53 7.59
C ILE A 124 -3.97 28.09 8.08
N VAL A 125 -4.91 27.39 7.45
CA VAL A 125 -5.14 25.96 7.67
C VAL A 125 -4.37 25.16 6.62
N ILE A 126 -3.19 24.66 6.98
CA ILE A 126 -2.24 24.03 6.05
C ILE A 126 -2.84 22.83 5.33
N ASP A 127 -3.67 22.01 5.99
CA ASP A 127 -4.32 20.85 5.37
C ASP A 127 -5.32 21.23 4.25
N THR A 128 -5.73 22.49 4.14
CA THR A 128 -6.60 22.96 3.05
C THR A 128 -5.82 23.51 1.84
N LEU A 129 -4.50 23.69 1.97
CA LEU A 129 -3.68 24.26 0.92
C LEU A 129 -3.49 23.28 -0.24
N THR A 130 -3.38 23.85 -1.44
CA THR A 130 -3.01 23.11 -2.66
C THR A 130 -1.63 22.48 -2.46
N PRO A 131 -1.46 21.16 -2.67
CA PRO A 131 -0.14 20.53 -2.52
C PRO A 131 0.80 21.02 -3.63
N ASP A 132 2.05 21.30 -3.26
CA ASP A 132 3.07 21.77 -4.18
C ASP A 132 3.67 20.65 -5.02
N TYR A 133 3.29 20.54 -6.29
CA TYR A 133 3.81 19.50 -7.19
C TYR A 133 5.26 19.77 -7.61
N SER A 134 5.74 21.01 -7.55
CA SER A 134 7.08 21.33 -8.06
C SER A 134 8.19 20.65 -7.25
N ILE A 135 7.94 20.32 -5.97
CA ILE A 135 8.96 19.73 -5.10
C ILE A 135 9.22 18.25 -5.40
N ILE A 136 8.30 17.58 -6.10
CA ILE A 136 8.41 16.15 -6.44
C ILE A 136 8.84 15.92 -7.90
N GLU A 137 9.05 17.00 -8.66
CA GLU A 137 9.57 16.93 -10.02
C GLU A 137 11.05 16.50 -9.99
N VAL A 138 11.40 15.57 -10.89
CA VAL A 138 12.77 15.06 -10.98
C VAL A 138 13.68 16.14 -11.52
N ASN A 139 14.76 16.42 -10.79
CA ASN A 139 15.79 17.39 -11.17
C ASN A 139 17.17 16.91 -10.68
N GLU A 140 18.19 17.77 -10.79
CA GLU A 140 19.58 17.46 -10.40
C GLU A 140 19.73 17.11 -8.90
N VAL A 141 18.84 17.65 -8.06
CA VAL A 141 18.83 17.44 -6.61
C VAL A 141 17.89 16.30 -6.23
N GLN A 142 16.62 16.39 -6.64
CA GLN A 142 15.59 15.42 -6.33
C GLN A 142 15.48 14.41 -7.46
N THR A 143 16.15 13.27 -7.32
CA THR A 143 16.25 12.27 -8.39
C THR A 143 15.18 11.17 -8.31
N TYR A 144 14.46 11.06 -7.19
CA TYR A 144 13.47 10.02 -7.00
C TYR A 144 12.19 10.35 -7.78
N LYS A 145 11.82 9.44 -8.68
CA LYS A 145 10.58 9.49 -9.46
C LYS A 145 9.48 8.69 -8.77
N TYR A 146 8.45 9.38 -8.27
CA TYR A 146 7.26 8.71 -7.74
C TYR A 146 6.50 8.00 -8.87
N PRO A 147 5.98 6.78 -8.65
CA PRO A 147 5.13 6.12 -9.64
C PRO A 147 3.78 6.83 -9.90
N VAL A 148 3.35 7.71 -9.00
CA VAL A 148 2.22 8.63 -9.21
C VAL A 148 2.77 10.02 -9.50
N ASP A 149 2.87 10.35 -10.79
CA ASP A 149 3.44 11.61 -11.30
C ASP A 149 2.51 12.40 -12.25
N ASP A 150 1.42 11.79 -12.74
CA ASP A 150 0.47 12.38 -13.70
C ASP A 150 -1.00 12.20 -13.25
N ALA A 151 -1.30 12.67 -12.04
CA ALA A 151 -2.64 12.66 -11.47
C ALA A 151 -2.90 13.88 -10.57
N TYR A 152 -4.13 14.37 -10.55
CA TYR A 152 -4.65 15.19 -9.48
C TYR A 152 -4.80 14.32 -8.24
N ILE A 153 -4.03 14.60 -7.20
CA ILE A 153 -4.16 13.96 -5.89
C ILE A 153 -5.08 14.83 -5.03
N ALA A 154 -6.26 14.30 -4.69
CA ALA A 154 -7.32 15.04 -4.03
C ALA A 154 -8.09 14.15 -3.02
N TYR A 155 -9.05 14.78 -2.35
CA TYR A 155 -9.99 14.12 -1.44
C TYR A 155 -11.42 14.60 -1.75
N ALA A 156 -12.39 13.69 -1.76
CA ALA A 156 -13.81 14.06 -1.73
C ALA A 156 -14.37 14.06 -0.31
N THR A 157 -13.78 13.25 0.56
CA THR A 157 -14.14 12.98 1.94
C THR A 157 -12.86 12.77 2.77
N LYS A 158 -12.97 12.83 4.10
CA LYS A 158 -11.83 12.56 5.01
C LYS A 158 -12.30 11.86 6.27
N GLY A 159 -11.47 11.02 6.87
CA GLY A 159 -11.87 10.12 7.96
C GLY A 159 -12.67 8.90 7.48
N CYS A 160 -13.10 8.06 8.43
CA CYS A 160 -13.92 6.88 8.17
C CYS A 160 -14.89 6.66 9.33
N ILE A 161 -16.12 6.23 9.03
CA ILE A 161 -17.15 5.92 10.05
C ILE A 161 -16.88 4.60 10.81
N ASN A 162 -15.93 3.79 10.31
CA ASN A 162 -15.60 2.48 10.85
C ASN A 162 -14.45 2.54 11.84
N ASN A 163 -14.43 1.59 12.78
CA ASN A 163 -13.38 1.44 13.79
C ASN A 163 -12.69 0.07 13.69
N CYS A 164 -12.31 -0.34 12.47
CA CYS A 164 -11.69 -1.64 12.23
C CYS A 164 -10.41 -1.81 13.06
N ALA A 165 -10.25 -2.96 13.73
CA ALA A 165 -9.18 -3.20 14.69
C ALA A 165 -7.75 -3.12 14.10
N PHE A 166 -7.61 -3.36 12.79
CA PHE A 166 -6.35 -3.27 12.05
C PHE A 166 -6.06 -1.86 11.49
N CYS A 167 -7.00 -0.92 11.59
CA CYS A 167 -6.93 0.38 10.94
C CYS A 167 -6.50 1.48 11.92
N VAL A 168 -5.78 2.49 11.40
CA VAL A 168 -5.31 3.65 12.17
C VAL A 168 -6.05 4.94 11.83
N VAL A 169 -6.92 4.91 10.81
CA VAL A 169 -7.68 6.09 10.35
C VAL A 169 -8.45 6.76 11.48
N PRO A 170 -9.17 6.07 12.39
CA PRO A 170 -9.87 6.74 13.48
C PRO A 170 -8.95 7.52 14.43
N THR A 171 -7.67 7.17 14.50
CA THR A 171 -6.67 7.92 15.29
C THR A 171 -6.15 9.14 14.51
N LEU A 172 -5.92 9.00 13.21
CA LEU A 172 -5.35 10.06 12.36
C LEU A 172 -6.38 11.12 11.97
N GLU A 173 -7.59 10.67 11.65
CA GLU A 173 -8.69 11.43 11.07
C GLU A 173 -10.00 11.08 11.80
N PRO A 174 -10.11 11.44 13.09
CA PRO A 174 -11.19 10.99 13.98
C PRO A 174 -12.58 11.54 13.60
N LYS A 175 -12.63 12.59 12.79
CA LYS A 175 -13.88 13.23 12.35
C LYS A 175 -14.09 12.95 10.88
N TYR A 176 -15.21 12.31 10.56
CA TYR A 176 -15.63 12.15 9.17
C TYR A 176 -16.03 13.51 8.59
N LYS A 177 -15.46 13.85 7.44
CA LYS A 177 -15.85 14.99 6.62
C LYS A 177 -16.58 14.46 5.40
N ASP A 178 -17.84 14.83 5.30
CA ASP A 178 -18.77 14.30 4.30
C ASP A 178 -18.47 14.82 2.88
N TYR A 179 -17.95 16.04 2.78
CA TYR A 179 -17.69 16.66 1.48
C TYR A 179 -16.49 17.59 1.51
N ILE A 180 -15.67 17.50 0.46
CA ILE A 180 -14.56 18.37 0.12
C ILE A 180 -14.63 18.60 -1.39
N SER A 181 -14.75 19.85 -1.82
CA SER A 181 -14.89 20.21 -3.25
C SER A 181 -13.70 19.69 -4.07
N ILE A 182 -13.96 18.74 -4.96
CA ILE A 182 -12.94 18.19 -5.86
C ILE A 182 -12.61 19.22 -6.94
N LYS A 183 -13.63 19.94 -7.43
CA LYS A 183 -13.48 20.98 -8.46
C LYS A 183 -12.48 22.05 -8.03
N GLU A 184 -12.64 22.61 -6.83
CA GLU A 184 -11.71 23.62 -6.31
C GLU A 184 -10.27 23.10 -6.21
N GLN A 185 -10.09 21.85 -5.76
CA GLN A 185 -8.76 21.25 -5.68
C GLN A 185 -8.14 21.10 -7.08
N VAL A 186 -8.90 20.57 -8.05
CA VAL A 186 -8.42 20.36 -9.42
C VAL A 186 -8.11 21.70 -10.10
N GLU A 187 -8.97 22.70 -9.97
CA GLU A 187 -8.76 24.04 -10.53
C GLU A 187 -7.47 24.67 -9.99
N ARG A 188 -7.29 24.70 -8.67
CA ARG A 188 -6.08 25.27 -8.05
C ARG A 188 -4.80 24.52 -8.46
N ILE A 189 -4.86 23.19 -8.59
CA ILE A 189 -3.72 22.40 -9.06
C ILE A 189 -3.44 22.71 -10.53
N LYS A 190 -4.48 22.76 -11.36
CA LYS A 190 -4.37 23.02 -12.80
C LYS A 190 -3.79 24.39 -13.08
N GLU A 191 -4.24 25.42 -12.38
CA GLU A 191 -3.75 26.80 -12.51
C GLU A 191 -2.26 26.92 -12.17
N ARG A 192 -1.81 26.23 -11.11
CA ARG A 192 -0.44 26.36 -10.61
C ARG A 192 0.57 25.40 -11.24
N TYR A 193 0.15 24.18 -11.54
CA TYR A 193 1.03 23.07 -11.93
C TYR A 193 0.64 22.43 -13.26
N GLY A 194 -0.31 23.02 -13.97
CA GLY A 194 -0.80 22.54 -15.25
C GLY A 194 -1.74 21.33 -15.15
N GLU A 195 -2.28 20.95 -16.30
CA GLU A 195 -3.23 19.84 -16.41
C GLU A 195 -2.59 18.50 -16.01
N LYS A 196 -3.31 17.69 -15.24
CA LYS A 196 -2.94 16.29 -14.94
C LYS A 196 -3.92 15.34 -15.59
N ARG A 197 -3.47 14.13 -15.92
CA ARG A 197 -4.33 13.15 -16.57
C ARG A 197 -5.35 12.56 -15.61
N ASP A 198 -4.91 11.79 -14.63
CA ASP A 198 -5.79 10.97 -13.80
C ASP A 198 -6.28 11.72 -12.55
N LEU A 199 -7.32 11.22 -11.90
CA LEU A 199 -7.81 11.71 -10.61
C LEU A 199 -7.62 10.62 -9.56
N LEU A 200 -6.73 10.86 -8.60
CA LEU A 200 -6.43 9.96 -7.50
C LEU A 200 -7.05 10.50 -6.21
N LEU A 201 -8.07 9.81 -5.72
CA LEU A 201 -8.80 10.14 -4.51
C LEU A 201 -8.30 9.29 -3.35
N LEU A 202 -7.82 9.95 -2.28
CA LEU A 202 -7.22 9.30 -1.11
C LEU A 202 -8.20 9.18 0.08
N ASP A 203 -9.49 9.37 -0.19
CA ASP A 203 -10.64 9.13 0.68
C ASP A 203 -10.54 7.79 1.40
N ASN A 204 -10.76 7.76 2.72
CA ASN A 204 -10.77 6.48 3.44
C ASN A 204 -12.08 5.71 3.27
N ASN A 205 -13.20 6.42 3.05
CA ASN A 205 -14.49 5.80 2.78
C ASN A 205 -15.45 6.79 2.10
N VAL A 206 -15.41 6.86 0.77
CA VAL A 206 -16.27 7.77 -0.01
C VAL A 206 -17.74 7.38 0.06
N LEU A 207 -18.07 6.09 0.20
CA LEU A 207 -19.46 5.61 0.22
C LEU A 207 -20.19 5.92 1.52
N ALA A 208 -19.48 6.39 2.55
CA ALA A 208 -20.09 6.86 3.78
C ALA A 208 -20.63 8.30 3.69
N SER A 209 -20.40 8.98 2.56
CA SER A 209 -20.82 10.36 2.34
C SER A 209 -22.31 10.42 2.00
N ASN A 210 -23.03 11.33 2.67
CA ASN A 210 -24.38 11.72 2.30
C ASN A 210 -24.41 12.60 1.04
N GLU A 211 -23.27 13.19 0.66
CA GLU A 211 -23.07 14.03 -0.52
C GLU A 211 -22.53 13.24 -1.73
N LEU A 212 -22.66 11.89 -1.74
CA LEU A 212 -22.10 11.05 -2.80
C LEU A 212 -22.59 11.45 -4.20
N GLU A 213 -23.85 11.84 -4.36
CA GLU A 213 -24.38 12.29 -5.65
C GLU A 213 -23.63 13.54 -6.14
N GLN A 214 -23.41 14.52 -5.27
CA GLN A 214 -22.65 15.74 -5.59
C GLN A 214 -21.20 15.41 -5.92
N ILE A 215 -20.55 14.52 -5.15
CA ILE A 215 -19.18 14.06 -5.41
C ILE A 215 -19.06 13.45 -6.81
N ILE A 216 -20.02 12.61 -7.20
CA ILE A 216 -20.02 11.95 -8.50
C ILE A 216 -20.29 12.96 -9.62
N GLN A 217 -21.19 13.92 -9.41
CA GLN A 217 -21.44 14.99 -10.37
C GLN A 217 -20.19 15.85 -10.57
N ASP A 218 -19.48 16.20 -9.50
CA ASP A 218 -18.21 16.93 -9.56
C ASP A 218 -17.18 16.22 -10.43
N ILE A 219 -17.05 14.90 -10.27
CA ILE A 219 -16.13 14.07 -11.06
C ILE A 219 -16.54 14.05 -12.54
N ILE A 220 -17.83 13.95 -12.83
CA ILE A 220 -18.37 13.98 -14.21
C ILE A 220 -18.06 15.33 -14.86
N ASP A 221 -18.36 16.44 -14.17
CA ASP A 221 -18.14 17.80 -14.67
C ASP A 221 -16.67 18.09 -14.95
N LEU A 222 -15.75 17.46 -14.22
CA LEU A 222 -14.31 17.48 -14.47
C LEU A 222 -13.89 16.62 -15.67
N GLY A 223 -14.84 16.02 -16.38
CA GLY A 223 -14.65 15.22 -17.59
C GLY A 223 -14.18 13.79 -17.32
N TYR A 224 -14.47 13.24 -16.13
CA TYR A 224 -14.17 11.82 -15.81
C TYR A 224 -15.39 10.92 -15.97
N GLY A 225 -16.48 11.39 -16.59
CA GLY A 225 -17.63 10.57 -16.95
C GLY A 225 -17.26 9.43 -17.91
N VAL A 226 -17.96 8.29 -17.79
CA VAL A 226 -17.83 7.18 -18.74
C VAL A 226 -18.22 7.67 -20.13
N GLY A 227 -17.37 7.42 -21.13
CA GLY A 227 -17.57 7.89 -22.50
C GLY A 227 -16.98 9.27 -22.77
N GLU A 228 -16.75 10.10 -21.74
CA GLU A 228 -16.25 11.47 -21.87
C GLU A 228 -14.79 11.63 -21.39
N ASN A 229 -14.23 10.60 -20.76
CA ASN A 229 -12.92 10.57 -20.11
C ASN A 229 -11.71 10.58 -21.07
N TYR A 230 -11.69 11.52 -22.02
CA TYR A 230 -10.56 11.74 -22.92
C TYR A 230 -9.67 12.87 -22.41
N PHE A 231 -8.39 12.58 -22.25
CA PHE A 231 -7.34 13.54 -22.01
C PHE A 231 -6.66 13.86 -23.34
N ARG A 232 -6.70 15.13 -23.77
CA ARG A 232 -6.08 15.60 -25.01
C ARG A 232 -4.79 16.36 -24.67
N TYR A 233 -3.72 16.08 -25.40
CA TYR A 233 -2.41 16.72 -25.18
C TYR A 233 -1.62 16.80 -26.48
N THR A 234 -0.68 17.73 -26.55
CA THR A 234 0.20 17.92 -27.72
C THR A 234 1.58 17.34 -27.42
N LYS A 235 2.10 16.53 -28.34
CA LYS A 235 3.48 16.03 -28.28
C LYS A 235 4.12 16.09 -29.66
N ASN A 236 5.27 16.75 -29.77
CA ASN A 236 6.00 16.94 -31.03
C ASN A 236 5.11 17.54 -32.14
N GLY A 237 4.32 18.57 -31.82
CA GLY A 237 3.40 19.22 -32.76
C GLY A 237 2.16 18.40 -33.16
N ARG A 238 1.95 17.20 -32.61
CA ARG A 238 0.78 16.35 -32.89
C ARG A 238 -0.19 16.35 -31.73
N ASN A 239 -1.47 16.51 -32.04
CA ASN A 239 -2.56 16.35 -31.07
C ASN A 239 -2.84 14.86 -30.84
N LEU A 240 -2.69 14.43 -29.59
CA LEU A 240 -2.91 13.06 -29.15
C LEU A 240 -4.03 13.02 -28.12
N SER A 241 -4.64 11.85 -27.96
CA SER A 241 -5.63 11.61 -26.91
C SER A 241 -5.36 10.28 -26.21
N ARG A 242 -5.61 10.25 -24.90
CA ARG A 242 -5.59 9.06 -24.05
C ARG A 242 -6.80 9.07 -23.14
N ARG A 243 -7.13 7.92 -22.55
CA ARG A 243 -8.15 7.86 -21.49
C ARG A 243 -7.57 8.37 -20.17
N LYS A 244 -8.39 9.07 -19.39
CA LYS A 244 -8.13 9.41 -18.00
C LYS A 244 -9.09 8.67 -17.07
N TYR A 245 -8.68 8.43 -15.83
CA TYR A 245 -9.47 7.60 -14.90
C TYR A 245 -9.51 8.18 -13.50
N VAL A 246 -10.51 7.72 -12.74
CA VAL A 246 -10.65 7.95 -11.31
C VAL A 246 -10.16 6.72 -10.56
N ASP A 247 -9.38 6.94 -9.51
CA ASP A 247 -8.89 5.91 -8.60
C ASP A 247 -9.26 6.29 -7.16
N PHE A 248 -10.28 5.63 -6.59
CA PHE A 248 -10.53 5.62 -5.15
C PHE A 248 -9.52 4.67 -4.49
N ASN A 249 -8.43 5.23 -3.97
CA ASN A 249 -7.23 4.45 -3.73
C ASN A 249 -7.28 3.54 -2.51
N GLN A 250 -7.94 4.00 -1.44
CA GLN A 250 -8.16 3.21 -0.23
C GLN A 250 -9.24 2.14 -0.43
N GLY A 251 -9.98 2.21 -1.55
CA GLY A 251 -11.12 1.35 -1.83
C GLY A 251 -12.43 1.85 -1.24
N VAL A 252 -13.48 1.08 -1.50
CA VAL A 252 -14.84 1.32 -1.02
C VAL A 252 -15.30 0.18 -0.13
N ASP A 253 -16.19 0.51 0.80
CA ASP A 253 -16.74 -0.42 1.78
C ASP A 253 -17.83 -1.30 1.15
N ALA A 254 -17.59 -2.62 1.08
CA ALA A 254 -18.53 -3.57 0.50
C ALA A 254 -19.90 -3.55 1.20
N ARG A 255 -19.94 -3.21 2.50
CA ARG A 255 -21.17 -3.20 3.31
C ARG A 255 -22.09 -2.03 2.99
N LEU A 256 -21.53 -0.97 2.40
CA LEU A 256 -22.29 0.22 2.01
C LEU A 256 -22.77 0.12 0.54
N ILE A 257 -22.26 -0.83 -0.25
CA ILE A 257 -22.64 -0.97 -1.65
C ILE A 257 -24.11 -1.41 -1.79
N ASN A 258 -24.85 -0.69 -2.63
CA ASN A 258 -26.23 -0.98 -2.99
C ASN A 258 -26.49 -0.53 -4.45
N ASP A 259 -27.69 -0.78 -4.97
CA ASP A 259 -28.04 -0.41 -6.35
C ASP A 259 -27.90 1.09 -6.64
N GLU A 260 -28.25 1.95 -5.68
CA GLU A 260 -28.27 3.40 -5.84
C GLU A 260 -26.85 3.96 -5.98
N ASN A 261 -25.97 3.67 -5.02
CA ASN A 261 -24.60 4.16 -5.07
C ASN A 261 -23.78 3.47 -6.18
N MET A 262 -24.07 2.21 -6.52
CA MET A 262 -23.39 1.56 -7.63
C MET A 262 -23.79 2.17 -8.98
N LYS A 263 -25.06 2.55 -9.15
CA LYS A 263 -25.49 3.32 -10.33
C LYS A 263 -24.73 4.65 -10.41
N LEU A 264 -24.54 5.35 -9.30
CA LEU A 264 -23.73 6.57 -9.29
C LEU A 264 -22.26 6.29 -9.70
N LEU A 265 -21.60 5.32 -9.07
CA LEU A 265 -20.22 4.93 -9.41
C LEU A 265 -20.07 4.52 -10.88
N SER A 266 -21.08 3.87 -11.47
CA SER A 266 -21.04 3.42 -12.87
C SER A 266 -21.00 4.58 -13.88
N LYS A 267 -21.38 5.80 -13.47
CA LYS A 267 -21.35 6.99 -14.34
C LYS A 267 -19.94 7.53 -14.56
N ILE A 268 -18.97 7.17 -13.71
CA ILE A 268 -17.60 7.70 -13.76
C ILE A 268 -16.59 6.63 -14.20
N ALA A 269 -15.52 7.06 -14.86
CA ALA A 269 -14.50 6.20 -15.43
C ALA A 269 -13.51 5.69 -14.35
N ILE A 270 -14.00 4.82 -13.47
CA ILE A 270 -13.19 4.24 -12.39
C ILE A 270 -12.24 3.17 -12.93
N LYS A 271 -10.96 3.24 -12.57
CA LYS A 271 -10.00 2.19 -12.91
C LYS A 271 -8.82 2.09 -11.93
N PRO A 272 -8.76 1.02 -11.10
CA PRO A 272 -9.80 0.04 -10.82
C PRO A 272 -10.77 0.54 -9.73
N LEU A 273 -11.97 -0.02 -9.67
CA LEU A 273 -12.81 0.05 -8.46
C LEU A 273 -12.28 -0.98 -7.47
N ARG A 274 -11.83 -0.51 -6.29
CA ARG A 274 -11.33 -1.37 -5.21
C ARG A 274 -12.43 -1.60 -4.19
N ILE A 275 -12.85 -2.84 -3.99
CA ILE A 275 -13.83 -3.21 -2.96
C ILE A 275 -13.07 -3.99 -1.87
N ALA A 276 -13.20 -3.58 -0.61
CA ALA A 276 -12.49 -4.21 0.51
C ALA A 276 -12.95 -5.66 0.75
N PHE A 277 -12.01 -6.58 1.01
CA PHE A 277 -12.31 -8.00 1.25
C PHE A 277 -11.41 -8.63 2.33
N ASP A 278 -11.60 -8.17 3.57
CA ASP A 278 -10.71 -8.51 4.69
C ASP A 278 -11.16 -9.72 5.51
N HIS A 279 -12.38 -10.23 5.28
CA HIS A 279 -13.01 -11.29 6.07
C HIS A 279 -13.38 -12.51 5.20
N ALA A 280 -13.28 -13.71 5.78
CA ALA A 280 -13.48 -14.99 5.06
C ALA A 280 -14.69 -15.80 5.56
N ASP A 281 -15.36 -15.34 6.63
CA ASP A 281 -16.63 -15.91 7.07
C ASP A 281 -17.73 -15.67 6.03
N ASP A 282 -18.74 -16.54 6.05
CA ASP A 282 -19.70 -16.66 4.95
C ASP A 282 -20.57 -15.40 4.79
N GLU A 283 -20.85 -14.68 5.87
CA GLU A 283 -21.60 -13.42 5.82
C GLU A 283 -20.82 -12.35 5.04
N TYR A 284 -19.58 -12.05 5.44
CA TYR A 284 -18.78 -11.05 4.74
C TYR A 284 -18.35 -11.49 3.34
N VAL A 285 -18.15 -12.79 3.11
CA VAL A 285 -17.94 -13.33 1.76
C VAL A 285 -19.17 -13.04 0.89
N LYS A 286 -20.38 -13.30 1.39
CA LYS A 286 -21.61 -13.01 0.64
C LYS A 286 -21.71 -11.52 0.31
N ILE A 287 -21.56 -10.64 1.30
CA ILE A 287 -21.57 -9.19 1.13
C ILE A 287 -20.58 -8.75 0.04
N TYR A 288 -19.34 -9.26 0.09
CA TYR A 288 -18.32 -8.96 -0.90
C TYR A 288 -18.72 -9.44 -2.30
N THR A 289 -19.09 -10.71 -2.45
CA THR A 289 -19.42 -11.27 -3.77
C THR A 289 -20.62 -10.58 -4.40
N ASP A 290 -21.65 -10.24 -3.62
CA ASP A 290 -22.82 -9.52 -4.10
C ASP A 290 -22.45 -8.11 -4.57
N ALA A 291 -21.62 -7.38 -3.81
CA ALA A 291 -21.14 -6.06 -4.19
C ALA A 291 -20.32 -6.08 -5.50
N VAL A 292 -19.46 -7.09 -5.67
CA VAL A 292 -18.63 -7.25 -6.88
C VAL A 292 -19.47 -7.62 -8.09
N ARG A 293 -20.44 -8.53 -7.94
CA ARG A 293 -21.42 -8.85 -8.98
C ARG A 293 -22.24 -7.63 -9.37
N LEU A 294 -22.69 -6.85 -8.39
CA LEU A 294 -23.45 -5.64 -8.63
C LEU A 294 -22.64 -4.61 -9.43
N ALA A 295 -21.36 -4.44 -9.11
CA ALA A 295 -20.46 -3.58 -9.87
C ALA A 295 -20.30 -4.04 -11.33
N ALA A 296 -20.04 -5.34 -11.55
CA ALA A 296 -19.91 -5.91 -12.90
C ALA A 296 -21.21 -5.78 -13.71
N ASN A 297 -22.37 -6.01 -13.06
CA ASN A 297 -23.70 -5.87 -13.64
C ASN A 297 -24.06 -4.42 -14.01
N ASN A 298 -23.48 -3.44 -13.32
CA ASN A 298 -23.60 -2.02 -13.67
C ASN A 298 -22.51 -1.56 -14.68
N GLY A 299 -21.77 -2.50 -15.28
CA GLY A 299 -20.81 -2.20 -16.35
C GLY A 299 -19.42 -1.79 -15.88
N ILE A 300 -19.10 -1.88 -14.58
CA ILE A 300 -17.75 -1.61 -14.07
C ILE A 300 -16.86 -2.82 -14.35
N LYS A 301 -16.00 -2.71 -15.37
CA LYS A 301 -15.19 -3.84 -15.87
C LYS A 301 -13.82 -4.00 -15.21
N ASN A 302 -13.32 -2.99 -14.49
CA ASN A 302 -11.99 -3.03 -13.87
C ASN A 302 -12.14 -3.02 -12.35
N LEU A 303 -12.09 -4.20 -11.75
CA LEU A 303 -12.31 -4.43 -10.32
C LEU A 303 -11.01 -4.88 -9.66
N SER A 304 -10.89 -4.61 -8.37
CA SER A 304 -9.80 -5.13 -7.56
C SER A 304 -10.15 -5.12 -6.08
N ASN A 305 -9.28 -5.68 -5.25
CA ASN A 305 -9.40 -5.66 -3.80
C ASN A 305 -8.02 -5.64 -3.14
N TYR A 306 -7.96 -5.15 -1.91
CA TYR A 306 -6.88 -5.48 -0.98
C TYR A 306 -7.34 -6.66 -0.13
N LEU A 307 -6.47 -7.65 0.08
CA LEU A 307 -6.74 -8.80 0.93
C LEU A 307 -5.77 -8.77 2.11
N LEU A 308 -6.23 -8.31 3.27
CA LEU A 308 -5.42 -8.39 4.48
C LEU A 308 -5.21 -9.86 4.87
N PHE A 309 -3.96 -10.25 5.13
CA PHE A 309 -3.64 -11.55 5.71
C PHE A 309 -2.65 -11.43 6.87
N ASN A 310 -2.47 -12.50 7.65
CA ASN A 310 -1.62 -12.53 8.83
C ASN A 310 -2.13 -11.63 9.96
N PHE A 311 -3.44 -11.40 10.05
CA PHE A 311 -4.06 -10.71 11.19
C PHE A 311 -4.66 -11.74 12.15
N ASN A 312 -5.95 -12.07 11.95
CA ASN A 312 -6.66 -13.13 12.67
C ASN A 312 -7.02 -14.32 11.75
N ASP A 313 -6.81 -14.17 10.45
CA ASP A 313 -7.13 -15.15 9.42
C ASP A 313 -6.13 -16.33 9.42
N THR A 314 -6.60 -17.48 8.95
CA THR A 314 -5.75 -18.64 8.62
C THR A 314 -5.18 -18.51 7.19
N PRO A 315 -4.12 -19.26 6.85
CA PRO A 315 -3.69 -19.36 5.45
C PRO A 315 -4.82 -19.81 4.52
N GLU A 316 -5.66 -20.74 4.97
CA GLU A 316 -6.82 -21.23 4.23
C GLU A 316 -7.85 -20.14 3.96
N ASP A 317 -8.08 -19.22 4.90
CA ASP A 317 -8.94 -18.06 4.71
C ASP A 317 -8.41 -17.11 3.63
N LEU A 318 -7.09 -16.93 3.54
CA LEU A 318 -6.48 -16.19 2.43
C LEU A 318 -6.71 -16.91 1.10
N TYR A 319 -6.50 -18.24 1.05
CA TYR A 319 -6.75 -19.03 -0.15
C TYR A 319 -8.21 -18.92 -0.61
N LYS A 320 -9.17 -19.13 0.29
CA LYS A 320 -10.62 -19.00 0.03
C LYS A 320 -10.94 -17.67 -0.63
N ARG A 321 -10.47 -16.56 -0.05
CA ARG A 321 -10.73 -15.19 -0.57
C ARG A 321 -10.11 -14.94 -1.94
N ILE A 322 -8.89 -15.44 -2.19
CA ILE A 322 -8.28 -15.33 -3.52
C ILE A 322 -9.06 -16.16 -4.53
N GLU A 323 -9.39 -17.41 -4.19
CA GLU A 323 -10.10 -18.32 -5.07
C GLU A 323 -11.49 -17.80 -5.46
N ILE A 324 -12.23 -17.22 -4.52
CA ILE A 324 -13.52 -16.57 -4.78
C ILE A 324 -13.42 -15.56 -5.93
N ASN A 325 -12.36 -14.76 -5.95
CA ASN A 325 -12.15 -13.80 -7.04
C ASN A 325 -11.86 -14.48 -8.38
N ILE A 326 -11.17 -15.62 -8.38
CA ILE A 326 -10.96 -16.40 -9.61
C ILE A 326 -12.30 -16.95 -10.12
N THR A 327 -13.11 -17.52 -9.23
CA THR A 327 -14.44 -18.03 -9.57
C THR A 327 -15.35 -16.91 -10.10
N LEU A 328 -15.34 -15.73 -9.49
CA LEU A 328 -16.08 -14.57 -10.00
C LEU A 328 -15.61 -14.13 -11.38
N ASN A 329 -14.30 -14.18 -11.66
CA ASN A 329 -13.79 -13.89 -13.00
C ASN A 329 -14.28 -14.92 -14.03
N GLU A 330 -14.37 -16.20 -13.67
CA GLU A 330 -14.91 -17.25 -14.53
C GLU A 330 -16.41 -17.06 -14.78
N GLU A 331 -17.18 -16.74 -13.72
CA GLU A 331 -18.59 -16.36 -13.79
C GLU A 331 -18.80 -15.20 -14.79
N PHE A 332 -17.99 -14.15 -14.69
CA PHE A 332 -18.12 -12.97 -15.55
C PHE A 332 -17.82 -13.24 -17.02
N GLU A 333 -16.89 -14.13 -17.36
CA GLU A 333 -16.58 -14.41 -18.77
C GLU A 333 -17.73 -15.18 -19.46
N LEU A 334 -18.49 -15.97 -18.69
CA LEU A 334 -19.60 -16.79 -19.19
C LEU A 334 -20.87 -15.97 -19.43
N ASP A 335 -21.17 -15.01 -18.56
CA ASP A 335 -22.36 -14.17 -18.63
C ASP A 335 -22.17 -12.99 -19.61
N GLU A 336 -23.10 -12.82 -20.56
CA GLU A 336 -22.99 -11.81 -21.63
C GLU A 336 -22.93 -10.36 -21.09
N LYS A 337 -23.66 -10.06 -20.02
CA LYS A 337 -23.75 -8.73 -19.44
C LYS A 337 -22.47 -8.35 -18.71
N THR A 338 -21.89 -9.30 -17.98
CA THR A 338 -20.69 -9.10 -17.15
C THR A 338 -19.40 -9.38 -17.90
N ARG A 339 -19.45 -10.03 -19.09
CA ARG A 339 -18.29 -10.34 -19.94
C ARG A 339 -17.29 -9.19 -20.06
N GLY A 340 -16.02 -9.54 -19.92
CA GLY A 340 -14.90 -8.60 -19.91
C GLY A 340 -14.63 -7.91 -18.57
N ALA A 341 -15.49 -8.08 -17.55
CA ALA A 341 -15.19 -7.66 -16.20
C ALA A 341 -14.06 -8.51 -15.63
N LYS A 342 -13.10 -7.87 -14.94
CA LYS A 342 -11.94 -8.53 -14.38
C LYS A 342 -11.68 -8.02 -12.97
N ILE A 343 -11.40 -8.96 -12.06
CA ILE A 343 -10.98 -8.70 -10.70
C ILE A 343 -9.56 -9.22 -10.51
N PHE A 344 -8.69 -8.39 -9.96
CA PHE A 344 -7.37 -8.81 -9.49
C PHE A 344 -7.18 -8.46 -8.02
N SER A 345 -6.43 -9.29 -7.31
CA SER A 345 -6.32 -9.17 -5.85
C SER A 345 -4.92 -8.71 -5.44
N PHE A 346 -4.86 -7.89 -4.40
CA PHE A 346 -3.61 -7.46 -3.76
C PHE A 346 -3.51 -8.01 -2.33
N PRO A 347 -2.85 -9.17 -2.13
CA PRO A 347 -2.58 -9.67 -0.78
C PRO A 347 -1.65 -8.72 -0.02
N MET A 348 -2.12 -8.23 1.13
CA MET A 348 -1.40 -7.30 2.00
C MET A 348 -1.15 -7.95 3.35
N ARG A 349 0.13 -8.11 3.70
CA ARG A 349 0.50 -8.65 5.00
C ARG A 349 0.22 -7.61 6.08
N TYR A 350 -0.57 -7.98 7.08
CA TYR A 350 -0.81 -7.18 8.27
C TYR A 350 0.51 -6.90 9.02
N SER A 351 0.69 -5.64 9.40
CA SER A 351 1.76 -5.19 10.29
C SER A 351 1.10 -4.32 11.37
N PRO A 352 1.21 -4.71 12.65
CA PRO A 352 0.52 -3.98 13.72
C PRO A 352 1.13 -2.58 13.86
N PRO A 353 0.30 -1.54 14.05
CA PRO A 353 0.78 -0.17 14.23
C PRO A 353 1.30 0.11 15.66
N LYS A 354 1.01 -0.77 16.62
CA LYS A 354 1.36 -0.63 18.05
C LYS A 354 1.89 -1.95 18.63
N GLY A 355 2.59 -1.85 19.76
CA GLY A 355 3.13 -2.99 20.49
C GLY A 355 4.50 -3.47 20.00
N LYS A 356 4.93 -4.65 20.49
CA LYS A 356 6.31 -5.17 20.34
C LYS A 356 6.81 -5.23 18.91
N ASN A 357 5.94 -5.52 17.94
CA ASN A 357 6.29 -5.65 16.53
C ASN A 357 5.91 -4.43 15.67
N ALA A 358 5.54 -3.29 16.28
CA ALA A 358 5.17 -2.10 15.52
C ALA A 358 6.30 -1.52 14.67
N ARG A 359 7.54 -1.70 15.13
CA ARG A 359 8.75 -1.10 14.56
C ARG A 359 9.45 -1.98 13.53
N ASP A 360 8.90 -3.16 13.22
CA ASP A 360 9.47 -4.07 12.24
C ASP A 360 8.39 -4.84 11.46
N ARG A 361 8.82 -5.76 10.57
CA ARG A 361 7.92 -6.64 9.82
C ARG A 361 7.99 -8.09 10.30
N LYS A 362 8.24 -8.30 11.60
CA LYS A 362 8.38 -9.63 12.21
C LYS A 362 7.09 -10.17 12.83
N PHE A 363 6.01 -9.38 12.86
CA PHE A 363 4.72 -9.85 13.38
C PHE A 363 4.23 -11.12 12.68
N LEU A 364 3.88 -12.13 13.47
CA LEU A 364 3.24 -13.36 13.01
C LEU A 364 1.86 -13.44 13.68
N GLY A 365 0.81 -13.54 12.87
CA GLY A 365 -0.54 -13.77 13.34
C GLY A 365 -0.68 -15.16 13.94
N LYS A 366 -1.74 -15.38 14.74
CA LYS A 366 -1.95 -16.61 15.52
C LYS A 366 -1.85 -17.90 14.71
N HIS A 367 -2.28 -17.87 13.45
CA HIS A 367 -2.34 -19.03 12.56
C HIS A 367 -1.20 -19.08 11.53
N TRP A 368 -0.21 -18.19 11.66
CA TRP A 368 0.86 -18.01 10.70
C TRP A 368 2.22 -18.30 11.32
N ASN A 369 3.13 -18.85 10.52
CA ASN A 369 4.54 -19.00 10.87
C ASN A 369 5.43 -18.32 9.82
N ALA A 370 6.72 -18.20 10.11
CA ALA A 370 7.66 -17.50 9.23
C ALA A 370 7.76 -18.16 7.85
N LYS A 371 7.66 -19.49 7.79
CA LYS A 371 7.68 -20.26 6.54
C LYS A 371 6.50 -19.95 5.64
N TYR A 372 5.29 -19.92 6.19
CA TYR A 372 4.06 -19.63 5.45
C TYR A 372 4.09 -18.20 4.88
N ILE A 373 4.47 -17.23 5.72
CA ILE A 373 4.68 -15.85 5.29
C ILE A 373 5.69 -15.77 4.14
N ARG A 374 6.80 -16.49 4.27
CA ARG A 374 7.85 -16.49 3.26
C ARG A 374 7.40 -17.12 1.95
N THR A 375 6.62 -18.20 2.00
CA THR A 375 5.99 -18.80 0.82
C THR A 375 5.14 -17.76 0.07
N ILE A 376 4.23 -17.07 0.76
CA ILE A 376 3.38 -16.04 0.14
C ILE A 376 4.24 -14.93 -0.49
N GLN A 377 5.32 -14.51 0.19
CA GLN A 377 6.25 -13.51 -0.36
C GLN A 377 6.95 -13.99 -1.64
N CYS A 378 7.39 -15.25 -1.69
CA CYS A 378 8.01 -15.82 -2.89
C CYS A 378 7.01 -15.87 -4.06
N ILE A 379 5.76 -16.29 -3.81
CA ILE A 379 4.70 -16.29 -4.81
C ILE A 379 4.46 -14.86 -5.33
N LEU A 380 4.25 -13.90 -4.43
CA LEU A 380 3.99 -12.50 -4.80
C LEU A 380 5.17 -11.86 -5.53
N ALA A 381 6.41 -12.21 -5.19
CA ALA A 381 7.58 -11.73 -5.93
C ALA A 381 7.55 -12.20 -7.38
N ALA A 382 7.18 -13.46 -7.63
CA ALA A 382 7.05 -14.02 -8.97
C ALA A 382 5.87 -13.41 -9.76
N THR A 383 4.77 -13.06 -9.08
CA THR A 383 3.57 -12.46 -9.71
C THR A 383 3.57 -10.92 -9.72
N ARG A 384 4.67 -10.27 -9.31
CA ARG A 384 4.79 -8.80 -9.20
C ARG A 384 3.76 -8.16 -8.25
N GLY A 385 3.40 -8.87 -7.18
CA GLY A 385 2.60 -8.36 -6.07
C GLY A 385 1.08 -8.42 -6.28
N VAL A 386 0.61 -9.05 -7.34
CA VAL A 386 -0.82 -9.20 -7.66
C VAL A 386 -1.20 -10.64 -7.91
N VAL A 387 -2.47 -10.98 -7.66
CA VAL A 387 -3.09 -12.20 -8.16
C VAL A 387 -4.01 -11.84 -9.33
N GLY A 388 -3.66 -12.32 -10.52
CA GLY A 388 -4.40 -12.06 -11.75
C GLY A 388 -5.69 -12.89 -11.88
N PRO A 389 -6.54 -12.58 -12.87
CA PRO A 389 -7.90 -13.11 -12.96
C PRO A 389 -8.03 -14.54 -13.53
N LYS A 390 -6.92 -15.18 -13.94
CA LYS A 390 -6.96 -16.40 -14.76
C LYS A 390 -6.61 -17.64 -13.95
N ARG A 391 -7.53 -18.61 -13.89
CA ARG A 391 -7.40 -19.85 -13.11
C ARG A 391 -6.10 -20.64 -13.38
N PRO A 392 -5.63 -20.84 -14.62
CA PRO A 392 -4.37 -21.57 -14.84
C PRO A 392 -3.15 -20.94 -14.16
N PHE A 393 -3.09 -19.60 -14.09
CA PHE A 393 -2.02 -18.89 -13.39
C PHE A 393 -2.21 -18.95 -11.87
N PHE A 394 -3.46 -18.86 -11.39
CA PHE A 394 -3.79 -19.03 -9.98
C PHE A 394 -3.41 -20.42 -9.47
N ASN A 395 -3.87 -21.48 -10.13
CA ASN A 395 -3.56 -22.86 -9.78
C ASN A 395 -2.04 -23.11 -9.77
N LYS A 396 -1.32 -22.57 -10.77
CA LYS A 396 0.14 -22.65 -10.80
C LYS A 396 0.81 -21.91 -9.65
N ALA A 397 0.22 -20.85 -9.10
CA ALA A 397 0.81 -20.07 -8.02
C ALA A 397 0.43 -20.60 -6.63
N TYR A 398 -0.86 -20.89 -6.43
CA TYR A 398 -1.50 -21.17 -5.14
C TYR A 398 -2.01 -22.61 -4.99
N GLY A 399 -1.95 -23.44 -6.03
CA GLY A 399 -2.44 -24.82 -6.01
C GLY A 399 -3.90 -24.94 -6.47
N ASP A 400 -4.25 -26.13 -6.97
CA ASP A 400 -5.59 -26.43 -7.50
C ASP A 400 -6.66 -26.59 -6.41
N ASN A 401 -6.24 -26.82 -5.17
CA ASN A 401 -7.11 -26.98 -4.01
C ASN A 401 -6.34 -26.64 -2.71
N ILE A 402 -7.02 -26.76 -1.58
CA ILE A 402 -6.48 -26.41 -0.27
C ILE A 402 -5.29 -27.28 0.15
N ASP A 403 -5.25 -28.55 -0.25
CA ASP A 403 -4.17 -29.47 0.13
C ASP A 403 -2.91 -29.19 -0.68
N GLU A 404 -3.04 -28.87 -1.97
CA GLU A 404 -1.94 -28.37 -2.78
C GLU A 404 -1.44 -27.01 -2.25
N PHE A 405 -2.34 -26.14 -1.80
CA PHE A 405 -1.93 -24.88 -1.16
C PHE A 405 -1.13 -25.13 0.13
N ARG A 406 -1.57 -26.07 0.99
CA ARG A 406 -0.83 -26.48 2.20
C ARG A 406 0.55 -27.04 1.87
N LYS A 407 0.65 -27.88 0.83
CA LYS A 407 1.94 -28.36 0.31
C LYS A 407 2.84 -27.18 -0.09
N LEU A 408 2.30 -26.19 -0.80
CA LEU A 408 3.05 -25.00 -1.20
C LEU A 408 3.53 -24.17 -0.01
N LEU A 409 2.73 -24.04 1.05
CA LEU A 409 3.11 -23.37 2.29
C LEU A 409 4.38 -23.99 2.91
N LEU A 410 4.56 -25.30 2.78
CA LEU A 410 5.74 -26.02 3.26
C LEU A 410 6.90 -26.02 2.25
N MET A 411 6.63 -25.95 0.96
CA MET A 411 7.61 -26.08 -0.12
C MET A 411 8.86 -25.18 0.05
N PRO A 412 10.09 -25.70 -0.13
CA PRO A 412 11.31 -24.90 -0.10
C PRO A 412 11.22 -23.64 -0.99
N GLU A 413 11.83 -22.54 -0.54
CA GLU A 413 11.71 -21.24 -1.24
C GLU A 413 12.21 -21.30 -2.69
N ASP A 414 13.30 -22.03 -2.92
CA ASP A 414 13.92 -22.20 -4.24
C ASP A 414 12.96 -22.91 -5.21
N TYR A 415 12.17 -23.86 -4.69
CA TYR A 415 11.23 -24.66 -5.46
C TYR A 415 9.99 -23.84 -5.82
N ILE A 416 9.66 -22.82 -5.02
CA ILE A 416 8.61 -21.86 -5.37
C ILE A 416 9.09 -20.90 -6.46
N ILE A 417 10.31 -20.37 -6.33
CA ILE A 417 10.88 -19.36 -7.24
C ILE A 417 11.22 -19.96 -8.62
N TYR A 418 11.86 -21.13 -8.64
CA TYR A 418 12.27 -21.83 -9.86
C TYR A 418 11.44 -23.09 -10.10
N ARG A 419 10.12 -22.98 -9.90
CA ARG A 419 9.17 -24.12 -9.88
C ARG A 419 9.27 -25.04 -11.09
N ALA A 420 9.45 -24.51 -12.29
CA ALA A 420 9.57 -25.33 -13.50
C ALA A 420 10.82 -26.22 -13.46
N ALA A 421 11.99 -25.63 -13.19
CA ALA A 421 13.26 -26.36 -13.16
C ALA A 421 13.29 -27.48 -12.10
N HIS A 422 12.77 -27.22 -10.89
CA HIS A 422 12.71 -28.25 -9.84
C HIS A 422 11.65 -29.32 -10.09
N LYS A 423 10.59 -28.99 -10.83
CA LYS A 423 9.62 -29.99 -11.27
C LYS A 423 10.23 -30.92 -12.33
N ASP A 424 10.92 -30.35 -13.32
CA ASP A 424 11.52 -31.11 -14.42
C ASP A 424 12.64 -32.06 -13.96
N ARG A 425 13.34 -31.73 -12.87
CA ARG A 425 14.36 -32.59 -12.25
C ARG A 425 13.82 -33.67 -11.32
N GLY A 426 12.54 -33.60 -10.94
CA GLY A 426 11.93 -34.51 -9.95
C GLY A 426 12.16 -34.11 -8.48
N ASP A 427 12.99 -33.10 -8.19
CA ASP A 427 13.29 -32.62 -6.83
C ASP A 427 12.04 -32.35 -5.99
N THR A 428 10.97 -31.85 -6.64
CA THR A 428 9.71 -31.50 -5.96
C THR A 428 8.96 -32.73 -5.45
N ASP A 429 8.94 -33.81 -6.24
CA ASP A 429 8.24 -35.04 -5.90
C ASP A 429 9.04 -35.87 -4.90
N GLU A 430 10.38 -35.88 -5.04
CA GLU A 430 11.30 -36.47 -4.06
C GLU A 430 11.10 -35.84 -2.66
N TRP A 431 11.19 -34.51 -2.58
CA TRP A 431 10.99 -33.77 -1.32
C TRP A 431 9.62 -34.07 -0.69
N TRP A 432 8.56 -34.03 -1.51
CA TRP A 432 7.21 -34.19 -0.99
C TRP A 432 6.93 -35.62 -0.52
N THR A 433 7.47 -36.61 -1.24
CA THR A 433 7.37 -38.02 -0.84
C THR A 433 8.11 -38.24 0.47
N ALA A 434 9.35 -37.77 0.59
CA ALA A 434 10.13 -37.85 1.83
C ALA A 434 9.40 -37.18 3.01
N TYR A 435 8.78 -36.01 2.80
CA TYR A 435 8.03 -35.32 3.85
C TYR A 435 6.78 -36.09 4.24
N LYS A 436 6.01 -36.62 3.29
CA LYS A 436 4.79 -37.38 3.58
C LYS A 436 5.07 -38.67 4.33
N ASP A 437 6.09 -39.40 3.90
CA ASP A 437 6.42 -40.74 4.42
C ASP A 437 7.03 -40.69 5.82
N LEU A 438 7.46 -39.50 6.28
CA LEU A 438 7.93 -39.31 7.64
C LEU A 438 6.77 -39.37 8.65
N GLU A 439 6.72 -40.43 9.46
CA GLU A 439 5.66 -40.65 10.47
C GLU A 439 5.67 -39.58 11.56
N ASP A 440 6.85 -39.31 12.15
CA ASP A 440 7.03 -38.29 13.19
C ASP A 440 7.74 -37.05 12.62
N LYS A 441 7.00 -35.95 12.54
CA LYS A 441 7.47 -34.66 12.04
C LYS A 441 7.80 -33.67 13.14
N SER A 442 7.62 -34.05 14.41
CA SER A 442 7.69 -33.16 15.59
C SER A 442 9.03 -32.43 15.73
N LYS A 443 10.12 -33.05 15.27
CA LYS A 443 11.46 -32.47 15.31
C LYS A 443 11.74 -31.51 14.15
N ILE A 444 11.25 -31.82 12.94
CA ILE A 444 11.57 -31.04 11.74
C ILE A 444 10.61 -29.87 11.50
N GLU A 445 9.33 -30.02 11.86
CA GLU A 445 8.31 -28.99 11.62
C GLU A 445 8.61 -27.66 12.32
N PRO A 446 9.00 -27.63 13.60
CA PRO A 446 9.39 -26.38 14.25
C PRO A 446 10.53 -25.65 13.51
N ILE A 447 11.48 -26.41 12.95
CA ILE A 447 12.61 -25.87 12.19
C ILE A 447 12.11 -25.33 10.84
N ILE A 448 11.29 -26.09 10.12
CA ILE A 448 10.66 -25.66 8.87
C ILE A 448 9.86 -24.38 9.12
N PHE A 449 8.97 -24.36 10.10
CA PHE A 449 8.11 -23.23 10.44
C PHE A 449 8.87 -21.97 10.85
N SER A 450 10.05 -22.12 11.47
CA SER A 450 10.93 -21.00 11.81
C SER A 450 11.53 -20.32 10.56
N ASN A 451 11.60 -21.04 9.44
CA ASN A 451 12.23 -20.61 8.18
C ASN A 451 13.71 -20.19 8.34
N GLN A 452 14.47 -20.91 9.18
CA GLN A 452 15.89 -20.65 9.46
C GLN A 452 16.76 -21.85 9.08
N PHE A 453 17.31 -21.86 7.85
CA PHE A 453 18.01 -23.02 7.29
C PHE A 453 19.52 -22.82 7.06
N ARG A 454 20.06 -21.61 7.19
CA ARG A 454 21.44 -21.28 6.75
C ARG A 454 22.55 -22.02 7.49
N ASN A 455 22.33 -22.35 8.76
CA ASN A 455 23.33 -22.99 9.64
C ASN A 455 22.83 -24.35 10.15
N LEU A 456 21.97 -25.01 9.38
CA LEU A 456 21.39 -26.27 9.78
C LEU A 456 22.42 -27.40 9.68
N ASP A 457 22.79 -28.00 10.81
CA ASP A 457 23.62 -29.22 10.83
C ASP A 457 22.74 -30.43 10.51
N LEU A 458 23.03 -31.14 9.41
CA LEU A 458 22.26 -32.32 9.01
C LEU A 458 22.57 -33.56 9.87
N ASN A 459 23.69 -33.57 10.59
CA ASN A 459 24.10 -34.72 11.40
C ASN A 459 23.22 -34.93 12.63
N GLN A 460 22.49 -33.89 13.06
CA GLN A 460 21.52 -34.00 14.15
C GLN A 460 20.26 -34.77 13.76
N PHE A 461 20.04 -35.03 12.46
CA PHE A 461 18.85 -35.72 11.94
C PHE A 461 19.15 -37.18 11.61
N ASN A 462 18.15 -38.04 11.84
CA ASN A 462 18.16 -39.42 11.36
C ASN A 462 18.04 -39.44 9.81
N GLU A 463 18.13 -40.61 9.21
CA GLU A 463 18.14 -40.76 7.74
C GLU A 463 16.88 -40.19 7.08
N GLN A 464 15.69 -40.50 7.60
CA GLN A 464 14.41 -40.05 7.05
C GLN A 464 14.21 -38.54 7.22
N GLU A 465 14.51 -38.00 8.40
CA GLU A 465 14.48 -36.56 8.68
C GLU A 465 15.46 -35.80 7.77
N ARG A 466 16.67 -36.34 7.57
CA ARG A 466 17.69 -35.75 6.71
C ARG A 466 17.26 -35.71 5.25
N ALA A 467 16.59 -36.76 4.78
CA ALA A 467 16.02 -36.81 3.43
C ALA A 467 15.03 -35.67 3.18
N VAL A 468 14.32 -35.19 4.21
CA VAL A 468 13.48 -33.99 4.11
C VAL A 468 14.29 -32.70 4.20
N MET A 469 15.11 -32.59 5.24
CA MET A 469 15.74 -31.31 5.61
C MET A 469 16.79 -30.83 4.62
N ILE A 470 17.41 -31.74 3.85
CA ILE A 470 18.40 -31.39 2.83
C ILE A 470 17.84 -30.44 1.76
N HIS A 471 16.55 -30.54 1.43
CA HIS A 471 15.90 -29.71 0.41
C HIS A 471 15.70 -28.24 0.84
N TYR A 472 15.76 -27.96 2.15
CA TYR A 472 15.60 -26.59 2.67
C TYR A 472 16.92 -25.84 2.80
N ILE A 473 18.06 -26.53 2.64
CA ILE A 473 19.37 -25.89 2.73
C ILE A 473 19.57 -24.99 1.52
N PRO A 474 19.85 -23.69 1.70
CA PRO A 474 20.10 -22.80 0.58
C PRO A 474 21.33 -23.26 -0.20
N ILE A 475 21.15 -23.60 -1.47
CA ILE A 475 22.28 -23.90 -2.36
C ILE A 475 23.10 -22.61 -2.50
N LYS A 476 24.38 -22.63 -2.13
CA LYS A 476 25.30 -21.53 -2.45
C LYS A 476 25.32 -21.39 -3.96
N LYS A 477 24.68 -20.34 -4.50
CA LYS A 477 24.68 -20.04 -5.94
C LYS A 477 26.12 -19.97 -6.43
N SER A 478 26.58 -20.99 -7.15
CA SER A 478 27.66 -20.81 -8.11
C SER A 478 27.09 -19.90 -9.21
N LYS A 479 27.92 -19.01 -9.75
CA LYS A 479 27.52 -17.93 -10.68
C LYS A 479 26.95 -18.40 -12.05
N SER A 480 26.52 -19.66 -12.22
CA SER A 480 26.24 -20.24 -13.54
C SER A 480 24.77 -20.50 -13.89
N LEU A 481 23.79 -20.25 -13.02
CA LEU A 481 22.37 -20.56 -13.31
C LEU A 481 21.56 -19.40 -13.93
N ASN A 482 22.22 -18.36 -14.45
CA ASN A 482 21.60 -17.38 -15.35
C ASN A 482 21.98 -17.67 -16.81
N LYS A 483 21.52 -18.81 -17.34
CA LYS A 483 21.44 -19.02 -18.78
C LYS A 483 20.05 -19.52 -19.13
#